data_AF-A0A1X2GFW8-F1
#
_entry.id   AF-A0A1X2GFW8-F1
#
_cell.length_a   1.000
_cell.length_b   1.000
_cell.length_c   1.000
_cell.angle_alpha   90.00
_cell.angle_beta   90.00
_cell.angle_gamma   90.00
#
_symmetry.space_group_name_H-M   'P 1'
#
loop_
_entity.id
_entity.type
_entity.pdbx_description
1 polymer ?
#
loop_
_entity_poly.entity_id
_entity_poly.type
_entity_poly.pdbx_seq_one_letter_code
_entity_poly.pdbx_strand_id
1 'polypeptide(L)'
;MMSYLTLFFQTTKDMRELVQQPLDRTDDGRYDPSLHALVEEKMKRYGDNLRQDGLEWKALGLPVDMALLTLVKQWLLSACQLSLDPLDDLVAKINDFPLLTSKTLAMDQLLESLELTAMVVRFVGLSTTKIQAHCQLLCAEYGHWAAEKLEGMHQDQLLPAKPAAKRMLRLDLQLMHQLDGMIRIMQVLHTLQDHSAGDEPFTATSDLEDTSDTYTTVETIADMLVEVAVRAVTVIETFRQQKQDKPTKSANIMIKANLSSYYYMEEALLSFADKLIELAGRESIEGPKMQRLHTMLTDLEPFCSTDPP
;
A
#
# COMPACT_ATOMS: atom_id res chain seq x y z
N MET A 1 9.16 -37.13 13.55
CA MET A 1 7.91 -37.76 13.06
C MET A 1 6.72 -37.49 13.99
N MET A 2 6.75 -37.82 15.29
CA MET A 2 5.66 -37.53 16.26
C MET A 2 5.22 -36.04 16.28
N SER A 3 6.16 -35.09 16.28
CA SER A 3 5.85 -33.64 16.30
C SER A 3 5.11 -33.14 15.05
N TYR A 4 5.35 -33.75 13.88
CA TYR A 4 4.75 -33.33 12.61
C TYR A 4 3.32 -33.84 12.48
N LEU A 5 3.05 -35.06 12.95
CA LEU A 5 1.69 -35.60 13.03
C LEU A 5 0.81 -34.77 13.96
N THR A 6 1.31 -34.40 15.14
CA THR A 6 0.57 -33.52 16.05
C THR A 6 0.27 -32.16 15.43
N LEU A 7 1.26 -31.55 14.76
CA LEU A 7 1.06 -30.27 14.06
C LEU A 7 0.04 -30.39 12.92
N PHE A 8 0.08 -31.48 12.15
CA PHE A 8 -0.89 -31.76 11.09
C PHE A 8 -2.32 -31.89 11.62
N PHE A 9 -2.54 -32.68 12.68
CA PHE A 9 -3.87 -32.84 13.28
C PHE A 9 -4.38 -31.52 13.88
N GLN A 10 -3.51 -30.75 14.52
CA GLN A 10 -3.89 -29.45 15.08
C GLN A 10 -4.25 -28.46 13.98
N THR A 11 -3.49 -28.44 12.88
CA THR A 11 -3.72 -27.55 11.74
C THR A 11 -5.01 -27.88 11.01
N THR A 12 -5.23 -29.17 10.71
CA THR A 12 -6.47 -29.61 10.03
C THR A 12 -7.71 -29.41 10.90
N LYS A 13 -7.59 -29.56 12.22
CA LYS A 13 -8.67 -29.21 13.16
C LYS A 13 -8.97 -27.70 13.14
N ASP A 14 -7.94 -26.87 13.25
CA ASP A 14 -8.06 -25.41 13.23
C ASP A 14 -8.69 -24.89 11.92
N MET A 15 -8.30 -25.47 10.78
CA MET A 15 -8.92 -25.19 9.48
C MET A 15 -10.41 -25.51 9.43
N ARG A 16 -10.83 -26.64 10.02
CA ARG A 16 -12.25 -27.02 10.09
C ARG A 16 -13.04 -26.08 11.00
N GLU A 17 -12.46 -25.69 12.12
CA GLU A 17 -13.07 -24.73 13.04
C GLU A 17 -13.22 -23.36 12.36
N LEU A 18 -12.21 -22.89 11.61
CA LEU A 18 -12.28 -21.64 10.87
C LEU A 18 -13.44 -21.61 9.87
N VAL A 19 -13.57 -22.63 9.02
CA VAL A 19 -14.63 -22.69 7.99
C VAL A 19 -16.04 -22.75 8.61
N GLN A 20 -16.16 -23.19 9.86
CA GLN A 20 -17.42 -23.21 10.59
C GLN A 20 -17.75 -21.88 11.27
N GLN A 21 -16.79 -20.96 11.38
CA GLN A 21 -17.05 -19.64 11.94
C GLN A 21 -17.88 -18.81 10.96
N PRO A 22 -19.00 -18.22 11.41
CA PRO A 22 -19.75 -17.29 10.60
C PRO A 22 -18.89 -16.07 10.29
N LEU A 23 -19.00 -15.57 9.06
CA LEU A 23 -18.45 -14.27 8.69
C LEU A 23 -19.46 -13.21 9.14
N ASP A 24 -19.17 -12.57 10.26
CA ASP A 24 -19.99 -11.46 10.73
C ASP A 24 -19.75 -10.23 9.84
N ARG A 25 -20.83 -9.61 9.36
CA ARG A 25 -20.74 -8.34 8.65
C ARG A 25 -20.52 -7.23 9.67
N THR A 26 -19.39 -6.55 9.58
CA THR A 26 -19.19 -5.27 10.25
C THR A 26 -19.98 -4.20 9.50
N ASP A 27 -21.17 -3.85 10.00
CA ASP A 27 -22.07 -2.83 9.41
C ASP A 27 -21.46 -1.41 9.40
N ASP A 28 -20.33 -1.18 10.07
CA ASP A 28 -19.80 0.14 10.36
C ASP A 28 -18.85 0.72 9.29
N GLY A 29 -18.55 0.00 8.20
CA GLY A 29 -17.63 0.53 7.19
C GLY A 29 -16.15 0.53 7.59
N ARG A 30 -15.82 -0.03 8.76
CA ARG A 30 -14.51 0.11 9.40
C ARG A 30 -13.65 -1.12 9.20
N TYR A 31 -12.35 -0.88 9.03
CA TYR A 31 -11.32 -1.90 9.17
C TYR A 31 -11.50 -2.69 10.47
N ASP A 32 -11.54 -4.01 10.37
CA ASP A 32 -11.64 -4.92 11.50
C ASP A 32 -10.24 -5.44 11.90
N PRO A 33 -9.62 -4.90 12.96
CA PRO A 33 -8.31 -5.35 13.43
C PRO A 33 -8.33 -6.80 13.93
N SER A 34 -9.51 -7.34 14.28
CA SER A 34 -9.63 -8.72 14.72
C SER A 34 -9.47 -9.69 13.55
N LEU A 35 -9.98 -9.34 12.36
CA LEU A 35 -9.76 -10.11 11.14
C LEU A 35 -8.29 -10.11 10.74
N HIS A 36 -7.61 -8.97 10.83
CA HIS A 36 -6.17 -8.90 10.56
C HIS A 36 -5.36 -9.79 11.49
N ALA A 37 -5.59 -9.71 12.80
CA ALA A 37 -4.90 -10.55 13.78
C ALA A 37 -5.18 -12.05 13.55
N LEU A 38 -6.41 -12.40 13.19
CA LEU A 38 -6.79 -13.77 12.84
C LEU A 38 -6.01 -14.26 11.61
N VAL A 39 -5.99 -13.49 10.52
CA VAL A 39 -5.28 -13.84 9.29
C VAL A 39 -3.79 -14.02 9.56
N GLU A 40 -3.17 -13.14 10.34
CA GLU A 40 -1.75 -13.23 10.70
C GLU A 40 -1.45 -14.52 11.50
N GLU A 41 -2.29 -14.84 12.50
CA GLU A 41 -2.17 -16.08 13.28
C GLU A 41 -2.27 -17.32 12.37
N LYS A 42 -3.25 -17.35 11.47
CA LYS A 42 -3.48 -18.49 10.57
C LYS A 42 -2.39 -18.61 9.53
N MET A 43 -1.92 -17.50 8.97
CA MET A 43 -0.79 -17.47 8.04
C MET A 43 0.48 -18.00 8.71
N LYS A 44 0.75 -17.67 9.97
CA LYS A 44 1.89 -18.23 10.71
C LYS A 44 1.77 -19.73 10.96
N ARG A 45 0.55 -20.24 11.17
CA ARG A 45 0.32 -21.66 11.48
C ARG A 45 0.37 -22.55 10.25
N TYR A 46 -0.20 -22.12 9.13
CA TYR A 46 -0.33 -22.97 7.94
C TYR A 46 -0.21 -22.25 6.60
N GLY A 47 0.45 -21.09 6.58
CA GLY A 47 0.79 -20.27 5.41
C GLY A 47 1.20 -21.07 4.18
N ASP A 48 2.38 -21.68 4.27
CA ASP A 48 2.99 -22.37 3.13
C ASP A 48 2.21 -23.62 2.73
N ASN A 49 1.62 -24.31 3.70
CA ASN A 49 0.79 -25.49 3.46
C ASN A 49 -0.51 -25.14 2.74
N LEU A 50 -1.16 -24.02 3.08
CA LEU A 50 -2.35 -23.58 2.36
C LEU A 50 -2.00 -23.07 0.96
N ARG A 51 -0.96 -22.24 0.85
CA ARG A 51 -0.51 -21.67 -0.44
C ARG A 51 -0.13 -22.75 -1.45
N GLN A 52 0.58 -23.79 -1.00
CA GLN A 52 1.08 -24.87 -1.87
C GLN A 52 0.22 -26.13 -1.86
N ASP A 53 -1.07 -26.02 -1.51
CA ASP A 53 -2.02 -27.14 -1.53
C ASP A 53 -1.54 -28.40 -0.77
N GLY A 54 -0.90 -28.19 0.38
CA GLY A 54 -0.40 -29.24 1.25
C GLY A 54 0.79 -30.02 0.67
N LEU A 55 1.57 -29.40 -0.22
CA LEU A 55 2.74 -30.04 -0.84
C LEU A 55 3.72 -30.62 0.19
N GLU A 56 3.99 -29.91 1.29
CA GLU A 56 4.85 -30.39 2.38
C GLU A 56 4.23 -31.62 3.06
N TRP A 57 2.93 -31.59 3.37
CA TRP A 57 2.23 -32.75 3.93
C TRP A 57 2.31 -33.97 3.01
N LYS A 58 2.10 -33.77 1.71
CA LYS A 58 2.25 -34.82 0.70
C LYS A 58 3.67 -35.39 0.67
N ALA A 59 4.70 -34.53 0.74
CA ALA A 59 6.10 -34.97 0.79
C ALA A 59 6.42 -35.78 2.06
N LEU A 60 5.74 -35.48 3.17
CA LEU A 60 5.84 -36.22 4.43
C LEU A 60 4.99 -37.51 4.46
N GLY A 61 4.24 -37.81 3.40
CA GLY A 61 3.34 -38.98 3.33
C GLY A 61 2.06 -38.82 4.14
N LEU A 62 1.69 -37.59 4.51
CA LEU A 62 0.45 -37.27 5.21
C LEU A 62 -0.70 -37.10 4.22
N PRO A 63 -1.95 -37.43 4.61
CA PRO A 63 -3.11 -37.25 3.74
C PRO A 63 -3.39 -35.75 3.54
N VAL A 64 -3.69 -35.35 2.30
CA VAL A 64 -4.08 -33.98 1.96
C VAL A 64 -5.57 -33.94 1.64
N ASP A 65 -6.34 -33.19 2.43
CA ASP A 65 -7.76 -32.95 2.20
C ASP A 65 -7.92 -31.68 1.33
N MET A 66 -7.94 -31.88 0.02
CA MET A 66 -8.04 -30.77 -0.95
C MET A 66 -9.36 -29.99 -0.81
N ALA A 67 -10.44 -30.65 -0.38
CA ALA A 67 -11.72 -30.00 -0.17
C ALA A 67 -11.67 -29.04 1.03
N LEU A 68 -11.01 -29.46 2.12
CA LEU A 68 -10.80 -28.58 3.28
C LEU A 68 -9.91 -27.38 2.93
N LEU A 69 -8.80 -27.59 2.23
CA LEU A 69 -7.92 -26.50 1.81
C LEU A 69 -8.67 -25.49 0.93
N THR A 70 -9.48 -25.99 0.00
CA THR A 70 -10.34 -25.18 -0.86
C THR A 70 -11.34 -24.34 -0.05
N LEU A 71 -12.03 -24.96 0.90
CA LEU A 71 -13.01 -24.25 1.74
C LEU A 71 -12.36 -23.16 2.59
N VAL A 72 -11.15 -23.41 3.11
CA VAL A 72 -10.39 -22.40 3.87
C VAL A 72 -9.98 -21.24 2.97
N LYS A 73 -9.47 -21.52 1.77
CA LYS A 73 -9.14 -20.49 0.76
C LYS A 73 -10.36 -19.64 0.42
N GLN A 74 -11.50 -20.28 0.16
CA GLN A 74 -12.76 -19.59 -0.13
C GLN A 74 -13.22 -18.74 1.05
N TRP A 75 -13.19 -19.26 2.27
CA TRP A 75 -13.57 -18.54 3.48
C TRP A 75 -12.74 -17.26 3.65
N LEU A 76 -11.41 -17.35 3.47
CA LEU A 76 -10.50 -16.20 3.58
C LEU A 76 -10.79 -15.14 2.51
N LEU A 77 -11.01 -15.54 1.25
CA LEU A 77 -11.34 -14.62 0.18
C LEU A 77 -12.70 -13.97 0.37
N SER A 78 -13.70 -14.71 0.87
CA SER A 78 -15.01 -14.16 1.23
C SER A 78 -14.93 -13.18 2.40
N ALA A 79 -14.07 -13.43 3.39
CA ALA A 79 -13.82 -12.49 4.48
C ALA A 79 -13.27 -11.15 3.95
N CYS A 80 -12.32 -11.20 3.00
CA CYS A 80 -11.82 -9.98 2.35
C CYS A 80 -12.90 -9.24 1.58
N GLN A 81 -13.72 -9.93 0.78
CA GLN A 81 -14.81 -9.28 0.05
C GLN A 81 -15.77 -8.56 0.99
N LEU A 82 -16.17 -9.20 2.09
CA LEU A 82 -17.02 -8.58 3.10
C LEU A 82 -16.37 -7.38 3.81
N SER A 83 -15.04 -7.33 3.88
CA SER A 83 -14.31 -6.17 4.42
C SER A 83 -14.15 -5.03 3.41
N LEU A 84 -14.22 -5.33 2.11
CA LEU A 84 -14.09 -4.34 1.03
C LEU A 84 -15.43 -3.66 0.70
N ASP A 85 -16.54 -4.40 0.66
CA ASP A 85 -17.87 -3.85 0.33
C ASP A 85 -18.23 -2.57 1.13
N PRO A 86 -17.99 -2.50 2.45
CA PRO A 86 -18.34 -1.31 3.23
C PRO A 86 -17.46 -0.08 2.95
N LEU A 87 -16.32 -0.26 2.28
CA LEU A 87 -15.41 0.84 1.92
C LEU A 87 -15.93 1.67 0.76
N ASP A 88 -16.73 1.10 -0.13
CA ASP A 88 -17.35 1.85 -1.24
C ASP A 88 -18.24 2.97 -0.70
N ASP A 89 -19.01 2.66 0.35
CA ASP A 89 -19.84 3.64 1.06
C ASP A 89 -19.01 4.72 1.78
N LEU A 90 -17.83 4.35 2.28
CA LEU A 90 -16.90 5.26 2.95
C LEU A 90 -16.23 6.21 1.95
N VAL A 91 -15.84 5.70 0.78
CA VAL A 91 -15.29 6.48 -0.33
C VAL A 91 -16.36 7.42 -0.91
N ALA A 92 -17.59 6.94 -1.12
CA ALA A 92 -18.68 7.78 -1.62
C ALA A 92 -18.98 8.98 -0.69
N LYS A 93 -18.87 8.78 0.62
CA LYS A 93 -19.10 9.83 1.64
C LYS A 93 -17.86 10.68 1.89
N ILE A 94 -16.73 10.42 1.22
CA ILE A 94 -15.45 11.06 1.56
C ILE A 94 -15.46 12.56 1.32
N ASN A 95 -16.24 13.01 0.33
CA ASN A 95 -16.42 14.41 -0.04
C ASN A 95 -17.37 15.14 0.92
N ASP A 96 -18.20 14.41 1.66
CA ASP A 96 -19.14 14.96 2.64
C ASP A 96 -18.48 15.17 4.01
N PHE A 97 -17.26 14.66 4.23
CA PHE A 97 -16.56 14.88 5.50
C PHE A 97 -16.12 16.35 5.63
N PRO A 98 -16.64 17.08 6.63
CA PRO A 98 -16.39 18.51 6.77
C PRO A 98 -14.96 18.85 7.25
N LEU A 99 -14.16 17.83 7.63
CA LEU A 99 -12.85 17.99 8.23
C LEU A 99 -11.81 17.09 7.53
N LEU A 100 -10.67 17.69 7.15
CA LEU A 100 -9.53 16.99 6.56
C LEU A 100 -9.00 15.84 7.43
N THR A 101 -9.10 15.96 8.76
CA THR A 101 -8.72 14.91 9.71
C THR A 101 -9.59 13.67 9.56
N SER A 102 -10.91 13.86 9.35
CA SER A 102 -11.84 12.75 9.12
C SER A 102 -11.59 12.09 7.76
N LYS A 103 -11.31 12.89 6.72
CA LYS A 103 -10.92 12.38 5.39
C LYS A 103 -9.63 11.55 5.45
N THR A 104 -8.64 12.02 6.21
CA THR A 104 -7.36 11.31 6.36
C THR A 104 -7.55 9.98 7.09
N LEU A 105 -8.30 9.96 8.19
CA LEU A 105 -8.56 8.73 8.94
C LEU A 105 -9.34 7.69 8.10
N ALA A 106 -10.28 8.15 7.27
CA ALA A 106 -11.01 7.29 6.34
C ALA A 106 -10.07 6.66 5.30
N MET A 107 -9.14 7.44 4.74
CA MET A 107 -8.16 6.91 3.77
C MET A 107 -7.11 6.00 4.40
N ASP A 108 -6.73 6.24 5.66
CA ASP A 108 -5.86 5.33 6.40
C ASP A 108 -6.55 3.97 6.60
N GLN A 109 -7.84 3.96 6.93
CA GLN A 109 -8.64 2.72 7.05
C GLN A 109 -8.79 1.99 5.72
N LEU A 110 -8.96 2.73 4.61
CA LEU A 110 -8.98 2.15 3.28
C LEU A 110 -7.65 1.46 2.95
N LEU A 111 -6.53 2.11 3.25
CA LEU A 111 -5.20 1.55 3.05
C LEU A 111 -4.97 0.27 3.89
N GLU A 112 -5.34 0.29 5.17
CA GLU A 112 -5.24 -0.89 6.06
C GLU A 112 -6.06 -2.09 5.54
N SER A 113 -7.26 -1.85 5.00
CA SER A 113 -8.09 -2.90 4.41
C SER A 113 -7.54 -3.45 3.09
N LEU A 114 -6.95 -2.58 2.25
CA LEU A 114 -6.27 -2.99 1.03
C LEU A 114 -5.05 -3.87 1.34
N GLU A 115 -4.27 -3.53 2.35
CA GLU A 115 -3.13 -4.34 2.82
C GLU A 115 -3.55 -5.68 3.40
N LEU A 116 -4.64 -5.71 4.17
CA LEU A 116 -5.21 -6.96 4.66
C LEU A 116 -5.60 -7.88 3.49
N THR A 117 -6.21 -7.30 2.45
CA THR A 117 -6.60 -8.07 1.26
C THR A 117 -5.38 -8.60 0.51
N ALA A 118 -4.34 -7.77 0.31
CA ALA A 118 -3.08 -8.22 -0.27
C ALA A 118 -2.42 -9.34 0.57
N MET A 119 -2.45 -9.22 1.91
CA MET A 119 -1.97 -10.24 2.82
C MET A 119 -2.70 -11.56 2.64
N VAL A 120 -4.04 -11.53 2.55
CA VAL A 120 -4.85 -12.73 2.33
C VAL A 120 -4.60 -13.33 0.96
N VAL A 121 -4.55 -12.53 -0.10
CA VAL A 121 -4.24 -13.03 -1.46
C VAL A 121 -2.88 -13.73 -1.47
N ARG A 122 -1.86 -13.14 -0.85
CA ARG A 122 -0.54 -13.77 -0.69
C ARG A 122 -0.60 -15.03 0.17
N PHE A 123 -1.44 -15.08 1.19
CA PHE A 123 -1.60 -16.25 2.07
C PHE A 123 -2.27 -17.42 1.32
N VAL A 124 -3.36 -17.13 0.60
CA VAL A 124 -4.11 -18.12 -0.19
C VAL A 124 -3.29 -18.58 -1.41
N GLY A 125 -2.48 -17.69 -1.98
CA GLY A 125 -1.66 -17.94 -3.17
C GLY A 125 -2.36 -17.67 -4.49
N LEU A 126 -3.57 -17.10 -4.46
CA LEU A 126 -4.37 -16.73 -5.63
C LEU A 126 -5.36 -15.62 -5.25
N SER A 127 -5.69 -14.77 -6.23
CA SER A 127 -6.78 -13.79 -6.15
C SER A 127 -7.97 -14.19 -7.01
N THR A 128 -9.10 -13.50 -6.83
CA THR A 128 -10.22 -13.52 -7.79
C THR A 128 -10.20 -12.24 -8.62
N THR A 129 -10.73 -12.29 -9.85
CA THR A 129 -10.85 -11.11 -10.72
C THR A 129 -11.67 -10.01 -10.04
N LYS A 130 -12.74 -10.39 -9.33
CA LYS A 130 -13.58 -9.47 -8.56
C LYS A 130 -12.78 -8.72 -7.48
N ILE A 131 -11.98 -9.42 -6.68
CA ILE A 131 -11.15 -8.79 -5.64
C ILE A 131 -10.10 -7.87 -6.28
N GLN A 132 -9.47 -8.31 -7.37
CA GLN A 132 -8.50 -7.49 -8.09
C GLN A 132 -9.11 -6.19 -8.60
N ALA A 133 -10.23 -6.27 -9.34
CA ALA A 133 -10.89 -5.09 -9.90
C ALA A 133 -11.35 -4.13 -8.78
N HIS A 134 -11.93 -4.65 -7.70
CA HIS A 134 -12.38 -3.85 -6.57
C HIS A 134 -11.21 -3.14 -5.88
N CYS A 135 -10.11 -3.85 -5.59
CA CYS A 135 -8.92 -3.24 -5.01
C CYS A 135 -8.28 -2.21 -5.94
N GLN A 136 -8.25 -2.44 -7.26
CA GLN A 136 -7.72 -1.49 -8.23
C GLN A 136 -8.51 -0.18 -8.23
N LEU A 137 -9.84 -0.24 -8.19
CA LEU A 137 -10.69 0.94 -8.07
C LEU A 137 -10.40 1.71 -6.77
N LEU A 138 -10.37 1.02 -5.63
CA LEU A 138 -10.07 1.66 -4.33
C LEU A 138 -8.64 2.25 -4.27
N CYS A 139 -7.66 1.60 -4.92
CA CYS A 139 -6.30 2.14 -5.05
C CYS A 139 -6.27 3.43 -5.88
N ALA A 140 -7.05 3.50 -6.98
CA ALA A 140 -7.16 4.70 -7.78
C ALA A 140 -7.78 5.87 -6.97
N GLU A 141 -8.83 5.60 -6.20
CA GLU A 141 -9.47 6.58 -5.31
C GLU A 141 -8.52 7.10 -4.23
N TYR A 142 -7.73 6.22 -3.60
CA TYR A 142 -6.67 6.64 -2.68
C TYR A 142 -5.64 7.53 -3.39
N GLY A 143 -5.23 7.14 -4.59
CA GLY A 143 -4.28 7.88 -5.41
C GLY A 143 -4.75 9.29 -5.75
N HIS A 144 -6.00 9.43 -6.20
CA HIS A 144 -6.61 10.73 -6.46
C HIS A 144 -6.67 11.62 -5.22
N TRP A 145 -7.03 11.06 -4.06
CA TRP A 145 -6.99 11.78 -2.80
C TRP A 145 -5.57 12.21 -2.40
N ALA A 146 -4.58 11.33 -2.55
CA ALA A 146 -3.19 11.66 -2.24
C ALA A 146 -2.70 12.81 -3.13
N ALA A 147 -3.09 12.80 -4.41
CA ALA A 147 -2.79 13.87 -5.36
C ALA A 147 -3.47 15.20 -4.97
N GLU A 148 -4.75 15.18 -4.61
CA GLU A 148 -5.48 16.35 -4.08
C GLU A 148 -4.81 16.91 -2.82
N LYS A 149 -4.39 16.03 -1.91
CA LYS A 149 -3.71 16.41 -0.67
C LYS A 149 -2.33 17.03 -0.94
N LEU A 150 -1.57 16.51 -1.90
CA LEU A 150 -0.31 17.11 -2.37
C LEU A 150 -0.54 18.49 -2.98
N GLU A 151 -1.60 18.67 -3.77
CA GLU A 151 -1.99 19.96 -4.34
C GLU A 151 -2.37 20.97 -3.25
N GLY A 152 -3.15 20.56 -2.26
CA GLY A 152 -3.46 21.38 -1.09
C GLY A 152 -2.21 21.80 -0.32
N MET A 153 -1.25 20.89 -0.14
CA MET A 153 0.04 21.20 0.49
C MET A 153 0.85 22.21 -0.33
N HIS A 154 0.83 22.13 -1.66
CA HIS A 154 1.46 23.11 -2.53
C HIS A 154 0.77 24.49 -2.41
N GLN A 155 -0.56 24.52 -2.44
CA GLN A 155 -1.33 25.77 -2.37
C GLN A 155 -1.19 26.47 -1.00
N ASP A 156 -1.14 25.70 0.09
CA ASP A 156 -0.92 26.21 1.45
C ASP A 156 0.45 26.88 1.63
N GLN A 157 1.44 26.47 0.83
CA GLN A 157 2.76 27.10 0.82
C GLN A 157 2.72 28.48 0.14
N LEU A 158 1.87 28.67 -0.88
CA LEU A 158 1.74 29.96 -1.57
C LEU A 158 1.07 31.05 -0.71
N LEU A 159 0.36 30.67 0.36
CA LEU A 159 -0.38 31.60 1.21
C LEU A 159 0.52 32.25 2.31
N PRO A 160 0.54 33.60 2.42
CA PRO A 160 1.51 34.35 3.24
C PRO A 160 1.29 34.32 4.76
N ALA A 161 0.31 33.58 5.29
CA ALA A 161 -0.16 33.75 6.67
C ALA A 161 0.02 32.48 7.54
N LYS A 162 1.19 32.28 8.15
CA LYS A 162 1.44 31.60 9.46
C LYS A 162 2.97 31.43 9.72
N PRO A 163 3.40 31.27 10.99
CA PRO A 163 4.83 31.20 11.33
C PRO A 163 5.50 29.99 10.67
N ALA A 164 6.45 30.27 9.77
CA ALA A 164 7.09 29.33 8.85
C ALA A 164 7.75 28.11 9.54
N ALA A 165 8.27 28.26 10.76
CA ALA A 165 9.03 27.20 11.44
C ALA A 165 8.17 25.99 11.87
N LYS A 166 6.93 26.19 12.34
CA LYS A 166 6.02 25.08 12.69
C LYS A 166 5.35 24.43 11.48
N ARG A 167 5.30 25.13 10.34
CA ARG A 167 4.84 24.57 9.05
C ARG A 167 5.91 23.69 8.41
N MET A 168 7.17 24.13 8.43
CA MET A 168 8.28 23.42 7.78
C MET A 168 8.47 21.99 8.29
N LEU A 169 8.51 21.80 9.62
CA LEU A 169 8.69 20.49 10.27
C LEU A 169 7.42 19.60 10.26
N ARG A 170 6.36 20.06 9.58
CA ARG A 170 5.14 19.28 9.39
C ARG A 170 4.92 18.94 7.92
N LEU A 171 5.38 19.78 7.01
CA LEU A 171 5.27 19.54 5.57
C LEU A 171 6.09 18.32 5.15
N ASP A 172 7.29 18.16 5.70
CA ASP A 172 8.13 16.98 5.50
C ASP A 172 7.47 15.70 6.00
N LEU A 173 6.96 15.69 7.23
CA LEU A 173 6.24 14.56 7.80
C LEU A 173 4.98 14.23 6.99
N GLN A 174 4.26 15.25 6.52
CA GLN A 174 3.07 15.05 5.69
C GLN A 174 3.41 14.48 4.32
N LEU A 175 4.44 15.01 3.65
CA LEU A 175 4.90 14.50 2.35
C LEU A 175 5.41 13.07 2.46
N MET A 176 6.26 12.78 3.45
CA MET A 176 6.75 11.42 3.71
C MET A 176 5.60 10.46 3.95
N HIS A 177 4.63 10.84 4.78
CA HIS A 177 3.46 10.00 5.05
C HIS A 177 2.60 9.78 3.79
N GLN A 178 2.49 10.75 2.89
CA GLN A 178 1.80 10.55 1.60
C GLN A 178 2.57 9.60 0.68
N LEU A 179 3.88 9.78 0.55
CA LEU A 179 4.71 8.91 -0.29
C LEU A 179 4.78 7.48 0.27
N ASP A 180 4.84 7.31 1.59
CA ASP A 180 4.76 6.01 2.27
C ASP A 180 3.43 5.31 1.98
N GLY A 181 2.30 6.03 2.08
CA GLY A 181 0.99 5.50 1.70
C GLY A 181 0.95 5.03 0.24
N MET A 182 1.55 5.79 -0.68
CA MET A 182 1.63 5.41 -2.09
C MET A 182 2.54 4.21 -2.34
N ILE A 183 3.65 4.09 -1.61
CA ILE A 183 4.50 2.89 -1.64
C ILE A 183 3.68 1.65 -1.20
N ARG A 184 2.89 1.78 -0.13
CA ARG A 184 2.01 0.70 0.36
C ARG A 184 0.96 0.32 -0.68
N ILE A 185 0.32 1.28 -1.35
CA ILE A 185 -0.58 1.02 -2.49
C ILE A 185 0.11 0.27 -3.62
N MET A 186 1.33 0.67 -4.02
CA MET A 186 2.07 -0.04 -5.06
C MET A 186 2.41 -1.48 -4.66
N GLN A 187 2.72 -1.73 -3.39
CA GLN A 187 2.94 -3.09 -2.88
C GLN A 187 1.67 -3.94 -2.92
N VAL A 188 0.52 -3.35 -2.60
CA VAL A 188 -0.79 -4.00 -2.76
C VAL A 188 -1.02 -4.38 -4.21
N LEU A 189 -0.87 -3.42 -5.13
CA LEU A 189 -1.05 -3.64 -6.57
C LEU A 189 -0.11 -4.72 -7.11
N HIS A 190 1.18 -4.69 -6.74
CA HIS A 190 2.15 -5.72 -7.12
C HIS A 190 1.74 -7.10 -6.60
N THR A 191 1.35 -7.20 -5.34
CA THR A 191 0.92 -8.47 -4.73
C THR A 191 -0.30 -9.05 -5.46
N LEU A 192 -1.24 -8.19 -5.84
CA LEU A 192 -2.42 -8.58 -6.60
C LEU A 192 -2.06 -9.02 -8.02
N GLN A 193 -1.12 -8.35 -8.69
CA GLN A 193 -0.65 -8.73 -10.03
C GLN A 193 0.08 -10.08 -10.03
N ASP A 194 0.96 -10.33 -9.06
CA ASP A 194 1.73 -11.58 -8.95
C ASP A 194 0.85 -12.82 -8.76
N HIS A 195 -0.30 -12.64 -8.11
CA HIS A 195 -1.22 -13.72 -7.76
C HIS A 195 -2.50 -13.69 -8.61
N SER A 196 -2.40 -13.13 -9.82
CA SER A 196 -3.52 -13.00 -10.76
C SER A 196 -4.29 -14.30 -10.92
N ALA A 197 -5.61 -14.20 -11.10
CA ALA A 197 -6.54 -15.32 -11.18
C ALA A 197 -5.99 -16.44 -12.07
N GLY A 198 -5.52 -17.53 -11.45
CA GLY A 198 -5.27 -18.78 -12.16
C GLY A 198 -6.60 -19.35 -12.64
N ASP A 199 -6.61 -19.98 -13.83
CA ASP A 199 -7.77 -20.60 -14.48
C ASP A 199 -8.79 -21.13 -13.44
N GLU A 200 -9.88 -20.37 -13.23
CA GLU A 200 -10.84 -20.67 -12.16
C GLU A 200 -11.49 -22.05 -12.36
N PRO A 201 -11.38 -22.98 -11.39
CA PRO A 201 -12.30 -24.12 -11.31
C PRO A 201 -13.51 -23.83 -10.41
N PHE A 202 -13.58 -22.64 -9.79
CA PHE A 202 -14.59 -22.32 -8.79
C PHE A 202 -15.78 -21.60 -9.42
N THR A 203 -16.71 -22.43 -9.92
CA THR A 203 -18.08 -22.06 -10.32
C THR A 203 -18.17 -20.98 -11.39
N ALA A 204 -18.21 -21.44 -12.63
CA ALA A 204 -18.74 -20.69 -13.76
C ALA A 204 -20.16 -20.15 -13.46
N THR A 205 -20.23 -18.87 -13.13
CA THR A 205 -21.29 -18.00 -13.61
C THR A 205 -20.61 -16.90 -14.41
N SER A 206 -20.59 -17.16 -15.72
CA SER A 206 -20.20 -16.26 -16.79
C SER A 206 -20.79 -14.87 -16.60
N ASP A 207 -19.93 -13.87 -16.44
CA ASP A 207 -20.10 -12.53 -17.00
C ASP A 207 -18.78 -12.15 -17.68
N LEU A 208 -18.64 -12.59 -18.94
CA LEU A 208 -17.57 -12.19 -19.85
C LEU A 208 -17.84 -10.77 -20.36
N GLU A 209 -17.76 -9.76 -19.48
CA GLU A 209 -17.80 -8.35 -19.83
C GLU A 209 -16.93 -7.55 -18.84
N ASP A 210 -15.60 -7.66 -18.86
CA ASP A 210 -14.78 -6.75 -18.01
C ASP A 210 -13.30 -6.57 -18.41
N THR A 211 -12.83 -7.19 -19.49
CA THR A 211 -11.42 -7.01 -19.91
C THR A 211 -11.14 -5.57 -20.36
N SER A 212 -12.13 -4.88 -20.96
CA SER A 212 -12.00 -3.47 -21.36
C SER A 212 -11.79 -2.55 -20.15
N ASP A 213 -12.58 -2.74 -19.10
CA ASP A 213 -12.57 -1.89 -17.91
C ASP A 213 -11.34 -2.15 -17.04
N THR A 214 -10.76 -3.35 -17.13
CA THR A 214 -9.46 -3.67 -16.52
C THR A 214 -8.31 -2.92 -17.20
N TYR A 215 -8.32 -2.78 -18.54
CA TYR A 215 -7.26 -2.01 -19.23
C TYR A 215 -7.36 -0.51 -18.94
N THR A 216 -8.57 0.05 -18.90
CA THR A 216 -8.77 1.47 -18.58
C THR A 216 -8.41 1.81 -17.15
N THR A 217 -8.69 0.92 -16.18
CA THR A 217 -8.28 1.10 -14.78
C THR A 217 -6.75 1.02 -14.60
N VAL A 218 -6.06 0.13 -15.32
CA VAL A 218 -4.59 0.07 -15.31
C VAL A 218 -3.96 1.34 -15.88
N GLU A 219 -4.47 1.86 -17.00
CA GLU A 219 -4.03 3.16 -17.54
C GLU A 219 -4.30 4.30 -16.55
N THR A 220 -5.47 4.30 -15.90
CA THR A 220 -5.84 5.28 -14.87
C THR A 220 -4.89 5.25 -13.67
N ILE A 221 -4.48 4.05 -13.21
CA ILE A 221 -3.52 3.89 -12.12
C ILE A 221 -2.14 4.42 -12.54
N ALA A 222 -1.68 4.13 -13.76
CA ALA A 222 -0.41 4.62 -14.26
C ALA A 222 -0.38 6.15 -14.36
N ASP A 223 -1.44 6.75 -14.89
CA ASP A 223 -1.60 8.21 -14.97
C ASP A 223 -1.62 8.83 -13.57
N MET A 224 -2.36 8.23 -12.62
CA MET A 224 -2.39 8.66 -11.22
C MET A 224 -1.00 8.63 -10.56
N LEU A 225 -0.22 7.55 -10.75
CA LEU A 225 1.12 7.44 -10.18
C LEU A 225 2.07 8.52 -10.70
N VAL A 226 1.99 8.82 -12.00
CA VAL A 226 2.75 9.93 -12.61
C VAL A 226 2.29 11.27 -12.04
N GLU A 227 0.99 11.49 -11.90
CA GLU A 227 0.42 12.72 -11.36
C GLU A 227 0.88 12.98 -9.92
N VAL A 228 0.87 11.94 -9.08
CA VAL A 228 1.39 11.98 -7.70
C VAL A 228 2.88 12.29 -7.68
N ALA A 229 3.68 11.64 -8.54
CA ALA A 229 5.11 11.90 -8.64
C ALA A 229 5.41 13.36 -8.99
N VAL A 230 4.74 13.89 -10.01
CA VAL A 230 4.89 15.28 -10.45
C VAL A 230 4.48 16.24 -9.33
N ARG A 231 3.36 16.00 -8.64
CA ARG A 231 2.93 16.84 -7.52
C ARG A 231 3.88 16.78 -6.32
N ALA A 232 4.47 15.62 -6.02
CA ALA A 232 5.48 15.52 -4.97
C ALA A 232 6.74 16.33 -5.30
N VAL A 233 7.21 16.26 -6.56
CA VAL A 233 8.34 17.06 -7.04
C VAL A 233 8.03 18.56 -6.94
N THR A 234 6.85 19.02 -7.38
CA THR A 234 6.50 20.44 -7.31
C THR A 234 6.42 20.95 -5.87
N VAL A 235 5.93 20.14 -4.93
CA VAL A 235 5.95 20.45 -3.48
C VAL A 235 7.39 20.66 -2.99
N ILE A 236 8.33 19.78 -3.37
CA ILE A 236 9.74 19.88 -2.97
C ILE A 236 10.43 21.09 -3.63
N GLU A 237 10.18 21.32 -4.92
CA GLU A 237 10.77 22.46 -5.65
C GLU A 237 10.27 23.80 -5.13
N THR A 238 8.98 23.92 -4.84
CA THR A 238 8.41 25.15 -4.29
C THR A 238 8.92 25.42 -2.88
N PHE A 239 9.09 24.37 -2.07
CA PHE A 239 9.77 24.45 -0.79
C PHE A 239 11.22 24.99 -0.93
N ARG A 240 11.95 24.52 -1.95
CA ARG A 240 13.31 24.98 -2.25
C ARG A 240 13.35 26.47 -2.66
N GLN A 241 12.43 26.90 -3.52
CA GLN A 241 12.39 28.28 -4.04
C GLN A 241 12.06 29.31 -2.93
N GLN A 242 11.09 29.02 -2.06
CA GLN A 242 10.74 29.90 -0.93
C GLN A 242 11.90 30.15 0.04
N LYS A 243 12.90 29.28 0.05
CA LYS A 243 14.10 29.40 0.87
C LYS A 243 15.19 30.25 0.20
N GLN A 244 15.31 30.21 -1.12
CA GLN A 244 16.30 31.02 -1.87
C GLN A 244 15.94 32.52 -1.85
N ASP A 245 14.65 32.86 -1.85
CA ASP A 245 14.17 34.26 -1.81
C ASP A 245 14.28 34.94 -0.43
N LYS A 246 14.72 34.22 0.61
CA LYS A 246 14.97 34.80 1.94
C LYS A 246 16.48 34.86 2.22
N PRO A 247 17.16 36.00 1.94
CA PRO A 247 18.57 36.16 2.27
C PRO A 247 18.73 36.11 3.79
N THR A 248 19.43 35.07 4.26
CA THR A 248 19.64 34.78 5.68
C THR A 248 20.68 35.74 6.26
N LYS A 249 20.23 36.83 6.88
CA LYS A 249 20.99 37.46 7.97
C LYS A 249 20.74 36.63 9.23
N SER A 250 21.83 36.20 9.86
CA SER A 250 21.99 35.45 11.12
C SER A 250 22.12 33.92 11.00
N ALA A 251 23.34 33.46 11.28
CA ALA A 251 23.69 32.08 11.55
C ALA A 251 22.99 31.64 12.84
N ASN A 252 22.00 30.76 12.74
CA ASN A 252 21.32 30.17 13.88
C ASN A 252 21.23 28.65 13.70
N ILE A 253 21.48 27.91 14.78
CA ILE A 253 21.62 26.45 14.85
C ILE A 253 20.38 25.70 14.31
N MET A 254 19.23 26.38 14.17
CA MET A 254 18.02 25.87 13.50
C MET A 254 18.17 25.56 12.01
N ILE A 255 19.22 26.04 11.32
CA ILE A 255 19.46 25.71 9.91
C ILE A 255 19.76 24.20 9.74
N LYS A 256 20.40 23.55 10.75
CA LYS A 256 20.74 22.12 10.71
C LYS A 256 19.49 21.21 10.73
N ALA A 257 18.48 21.54 11.53
CA ALA A 257 17.21 20.78 11.58
C ALA A 257 16.38 20.90 10.27
N ASN A 258 16.59 21.98 9.50
CA ASN A 258 15.85 22.24 8.27
C ASN A 258 16.56 21.72 7.01
N LEU A 259 17.85 21.38 7.11
CA LEU A 259 18.58 20.63 6.08
C LEU A 259 18.19 19.16 6.15
N SER A 260 18.15 18.57 7.36
CA SER A 260 17.71 17.19 7.55
C SER A 260 16.29 16.93 6.99
N SER A 261 15.37 17.88 7.18
CA SER A 261 14.01 17.81 6.64
C SER A 261 13.97 17.70 5.10
N TYR A 262 14.86 18.39 4.39
CA TYR A 262 14.96 18.31 2.93
C TYR A 262 15.50 16.95 2.48
N TYR A 263 16.54 16.44 3.13
CA TYR A 263 17.10 15.13 2.82
C TYR A 263 16.06 14.01 2.97
N TYR A 264 15.25 14.04 4.04
CA TYR A 264 14.21 13.03 4.24
C TYR A 264 13.08 13.09 3.19
N MET A 265 12.69 14.29 2.73
CA MET A 265 11.71 14.44 1.65
C MET A 265 12.24 13.89 0.32
N GLU A 266 13.52 14.12 0.03
CA GLU A 266 14.19 13.63 -1.17
C GLU A 266 14.37 12.10 -1.14
N GLU A 267 14.79 11.54 -0.02
CA GLU A 267 14.89 10.09 0.19
C GLU A 267 13.53 9.39 0.03
N ALA A 268 12.46 9.97 0.58
CA ALA A 268 11.11 9.44 0.41
C ALA A 268 10.65 9.45 -1.06
N LEU A 269 10.98 10.51 -1.80
CA LEU A 269 10.68 10.59 -3.24
C LEU A 269 11.46 9.54 -4.04
N LEU A 270 12.73 9.32 -3.71
CA LEU A 270 13.55 8.28 -4.33
C LEU A 270 12.98 6.89 -4.07
N SER A 271 12.64 6.59 -2.81
CA SER A 271 12.04 5.31 -2.46
C SER A 271 10.71 5.08 -3.19
N PHE A 272 9.91 6.13 -3.38
CA PHE A 272 8.69 6.05 -4.16
C PHE A 272 8.97 5.78 -5.64
N ALA A 273 9.93 6.50 -6.24
CA ALA A 273 10.32 6.29 -7.63
C ALA A 273 10.94 4.91 -7.88
N ASP A 274 11.75 4.39 -6.95
CA ASP A 274 12.32 3.04 -7.00
C ASP A 274 11.19 1.99 -7.06
N LYS A 275 10.16 2.15 -6.21
CA LYS A 275 9.00 1.27 -6.20
C LYS A 275 8.10 1.38 -7.42
N LEU A 276 8.01 2.56 -8.04
CA LEU A 276 7.32 2.73 -9.32
C LEU A 276 8.02 1.97 -10.45
N ILE A 277 9.36 2.00 -10.50
CA ILE A 277 10.15 1.27 -11.49
C ILE A 277 10.03 -0.25 -11.33
N GLU A 278 10.04 -0.73 -10.08
CA GLU A 278 9.77 -2.13 -9.70
C GLU A 278 8.39 -2.56 -10.19
N LEU A 279 7.34 -1.80 -9.88
CA LEU A 279 5.97 -2.07 -10.33
C LEU A 279 5.85 -2.07 -11.86
N ALA A 280 6.59 -1.21 -12.57
CA ALA A 280 6.58 -1.17 -14.03
C ALA A 280 7.33 -2.35 -14.68
N GLY A 281 8.01 -3.21 -13.90
CA GLY A 281 8.84 -4.30 -14.40
C GLY A 281 10.05 -3.83 -15.20
N ARG A 282 10.49 -2.58 -15.00
CA ARG A 282 11.56 -1.92 -15.78
C ARG A 282 12.88 -1.77 -15.03
N GLU A 283 13.05 -2.46 -13.91
CA GLU A 283 14.25 -2.42 -13.07
C GLU A 283 15.56 -2.59 -13.85
N SER A 284 15.58 -3.53 -14.80
CA SER A 284 16.76 -3.82 -15.61
C SER A 284 17.13 -2.73 -16.63
N ILE A 285 16.16 -1.90 -17.03
CA ILE A 285 16.30 -0.88 -18.08
C ILE A 285 16.54 0.50 -17.46
N GLU A 286 15.86 0.79 -16.35
CA GLU A 286 15.88 2.11 -15.70
C GLU A 286 16.75 2.16 -14.45
N GLY A 287 17.18 1.02 -13.91
CA GLY A 287 18.13 0.91 -12.80
C GLY A 287 19.42 1.74 -12.96
N PRO A 288 20.06 1.84 -14.14
CA PRO A 288 21.23 2.70 -14.34
C PRO A 288 20.91 4.20 -14.29
N LYS A 289 19.69 4.61 -14.66
CA LYS A 289 19.25 6.01 -14.55
C LYS A 289 18.93 6.36 -13.11
N MET A 290 18.36 5.42 -12.37
CA MET A 290 18.06 5.58 -10.95
C MET A 290 19.33 5.55 -10.10
N GLN A 291 20.32 4.72 -10.43
CA GLN A 291 21.65 4.79 -9.84
C GLN A 291 22.34 6.14 -10.10
N ARG A 292 22.15 6.74 -11.29
CA ARG A 292 22.65 8.10 -11.55
C ARG A 292 21.92 9.15 -10.72
N LEU A 293 20.61 9.01 -10.52
CA LEU A 293 19.83 9.89 -9.65
C LEU A 293 20.30 9.76 -8.20
N HIS A 294 20.40 8.52 -7.67
CA HIS A 294 21.01 8.21 -6.37
C HIS A 294 22.42 8.79 -6.24
N THR A 295 23.27 8.65 -7.26
CA THR A 295 24.65 9.20 -7.25
C THR A 295 24.64 10.73 -7.23
N MET A 296 23.79 11.37 -8.04
CA MET A 296 23.64 12.84 -8.06
C MET A 296 23.13 13.40 -6.72
N LEU A 297 22.37 12.60 -5.98
CA LEU A 297 21.85 12.96 -4.66
C LEU A 297 22.85 12.67 -3.53
N THR A 298 23.66 11.62 -3.68
CA THR A 298 24.80 11.34 -2.79
C THR A 298 25.89 12.41 -2.95
N ASP A 299 26.12 12.91 -4.17
CA ASP A 299 27.06 14.00 -4.47
C ASP A 299 26.63 15.37 -3.90
N LEU A 300 25.41 15.48 -3.34
CA LEU A 300 24.94 16.65 -2.59
C LEU A 300 25.23 16.57 -1.08
N GLU A 301 25.76 15.46 -0.57
CA GLU A 301 26.25 15.32 0.82
C GLU A 301 27.51 16.16 1.20
N PRO A 302 28.45 16.54 0.32
CA PRO A 302 29.73 17.09 0.78
C PRO A 302 29.63 18.52 1.33
N PHE A 303 28.50 19.21 1.20
CA PHE A 303 28.33 20.54 1.80
C PHE A 303 28.13 20.52 3.33
N CYS A 304 28.07 19.35 3.97
CA CYS A 304 27.98 19.21 5.42
C CYS A 304 29.34 19.02 6.13
N SER A 305 30.44 18.85 5.38
CA SER A 305 31.80 18.70 5.93
C SER A 305 32.69 19.90 5.58
N THR A 306 32.28 21.09 6.01
CA THR A 306 33.24 22.20 6.17
C THR A 306 33.38 22.50 7.65
N ASP A 307 34.23 21.74 8.31
CA ASP A 307 34.86 22.21 9.55
C ASP A 307 35.73 23.43 9.18
N PRO A 308 35.55 24.59 9.83
CA PRO A 308 36.51 25.68 9.69
C PRO A 308 37.75 25.42 10.56
N PRO A 309 38.91 26.01 10.20
CA PRO A 309 40.25 25.70 10.76
C PRO A 309 40.40 25.95 12.26
#